data_AF-A0A930A3F7-F1
#
_entry.id   AF-A0A930A3F7-F1
#
_cell.length_a   1.000
_cell.length_b   1.000
_cell.length_c   1.000
_cell.angle_alpha   90.00
_cell.angle_beta   90.00
_cell.angle_gamma   90.00
#
_symmetry.space_group_name_H-M   'P 1'
#
loop_
_entity.id
_entity.type
_entity.pdbx_description
1 polymer ?
#
loop_
_entity_poly.entity_id
_entity_poly.type
_entity_poly.pdbx_seq_one_letter_code
_entity_poly.pdbx_strand_id
1 'polypeptide(L)'
;LEVSEALHAYNELLDNIDAYDFGMGDEVVSGTTYRLVYLNQEIPQLLVEKFYDAQFIAVAKIFGYDPETQTCITSDAVFQIDNPSQMKLSPSETYGWFTLLQDHKGLVYTENNRSTHEILKIELLTWEDNQLIVKEITKMEFNSLPKEPKLIMLGINDRRLLE
;
A
#
# COMPACT_ATOMS: atom_id res chain seq x y z
N LEU A 1 -11.21 20.28 7.29
CA LEU A 1 -12.48 19.67 6.88
C LEU A 1 -12.16 18.47 5.99
N GLU A 2 -11.37 18.70 4.95
CA GLU A 2 -10.97 17.70 3.94
C GLU A 2 -10.34 16.42 4.51
N VAL A 3 -9.47 16.49 5.52
CA VAL A 3 -8.92 15.27 6.15
C VAL A 3 -10.02 14.40 6.75
N SER A 4 -10.96 14.99 7.51
CA SER A 4 -12.06 14.24 8.13
C SER A 4 -12.98 13.61 7.09
N GLU A 5 -13.22 14.32 5.99
CA GLU A 5 -14.03 13.81 4.87
C GLU A 5 -13.32 12.65 4.16
N ALA A 6 -12.00 12.77 3.94
CA ALA A 6 -11.20 11.68 3.39
C ALA A 6 -11.25 10.43 4.28
N LEU A 7 -11.11 10.58 5.60
CA LEU A 7 -11.20 9.45 6.54
C LEU A 7 -12.57 8.78 6.50
N HIS A 8 -13.65 9.57 6.43
CA HIS A 8 -15.01 9.05 6.28
C HIS A 8 -15.18 8.25 4.99
N ALA A 9 -14.75 8.82 3.84
CA ALA A 9 -14.81 8.15 2.55
C ALA A 9 -13.98 6.84 2.54
N TYR A 10 -12.82 6.83 3.18
CA TYR A 10 -12.02 5.61 3.31
C TYR A 10 -12.70 4.54 4.15
N ASN A 11 -13.46 4.90 5.19
CA ASN A 11 -14.24 3.94 5.96
C ASN A 11 -15.34 3.29 5.08
N GLU A 12 -16.08 4.10 4.33
CA GLU A 12 -17.09 3.60 3.37
C GLU A 12 -16.49 2.72 2.26
N LEU A 13 -15.29 3.07 1.79
CA LEU A 13 -14.55 2.24 0.83
C LEU A 13 -14.16 0.89 1.45
N LEU A 14 -13.68 0.87 2.69
CA LEU A 14 -13.29 -0.36 3.39
C LEU A 14 -14.49 -1.29 3.64
N ASP A 15 -15.70 -0.77 3.78
CA ASP A 15 -16.94 -1.57 3.82
C ASP A 15 -17.20 -2.33 2.50
N ASN A 16 -16.67 -1.82 1.38
CA ASN A 16 -16.90 -2.33 0.03
C ASN A 16 -15.61 -2.79 -0.65
N ILE A 17 -14.54 -3.06 0.11
CA ILE A 17 -13.20 -3.31 -0.43
C ILE A 17 -13.13 -4.54 -1.35
N ASP A 18 -14.09 -5.47 -1.23
CA ASP A 18 -14.21 -6.66 -2.07
C ASP A 18 -14.73 -6.38 -3.48
N ALA A 19 -15.30 -5.20 -3.72
CA ALA A 19 -15.67 -4.77 -5.06
C ALA A 19 -14.46 -4.28 -5.89
N TYR A 20 -13.31 -4.05 -5.26
CA TYR A 20 -12.12 -3.53 -5.93
C TYR A 20 -11.20 -4.66 -6.36
N ASP A 21 -10.76 -4.61 -7.62
CA ASP A 21 -9.80 -5.56 -8.17
C ASP A 21 -8.36 -5.23 -7.73
N PHE A 22 -7.71 -6.26 -7.19
CA PHE A 22 -6.30 -6.29 -6.78
C PHE A 22 -5.47 -7.16 -7.74
N GLY A 23 -5.98 -7.50 -8.92
CA GLY A 23 -5.26 -8.25 -9.95
C GLY A 23 -5.20 -9.77 -9.71
N MET A 24 -5.97 -10.28 -8.75
CA MET A 24 -6.00 -11.70 -8.37
C MET A 24 -7.24 -12.45 -8.87
N GLY A 25 -8.14 -11.79 -9.61
CA GLY A 25 -9.33 -12.43 -10.19
C GLY A 25 -10.23 -13.05 -9.11
N ASP A 26 -10.54 -14.34 -9.28
CA ASP A 26 -11.45 -15.09 -8.40
C ASP A 26 -10.77 -15.71 -7.17
N GLU A 27 -9.51 -15.37 -6.90
CA GLU A 27 -8.77 -15.94 -5.77
C GLU A 27 -9.36 -15.51 -4.42
N VAL A 28 -9.37 -16.45 -3.48
CA VAL A 28 -10.02 -16.25 -2.18
C VAL A 28 -9.11 -15.47 -1.23
N VAL A 29 -9.60 -14.32 -0.79
CA VAL A 29 -8.93 -13.46 0.19
C VAL A 29 -8.99 -14.12 1.58
N SER A 30 -7.83 -14.31 2.22
CA SER A 30 -7.73 -14.83 3.59
C SER A 30 -7.75 -13.75 4.66
N GLY A 31 -7.45 -12.50 4.28
CA GLY A 31 -7.49 -11.36 5.18
C GLY A 31 -7.30 -10.03 4.46
N THR A 32 -7.65 -8.94 5.17
CA THR A 32 -7.42 -7.58 4.69
C THR A 32 -6.93 -6.71 5.84
N THR A 33 -5.91 -5.90 5.56
CA THR A 33 -5.40 -4.88 6.47
C THR A 33 -5.31 -3.55 5.74
N TYR A 34 -5.23 -2.46 6.49
CA TYR A 34 -5.11 -1.13 5.92
C TYR A 34 -4.21 -0.22 6.77
N ARG A 35 -3.77 0.88 6.19
CA ARG A 35 -3.10 1.97 6.92
C ARG A 35 -3.24 3.28 6.15
N LEU A 36 -3.33 4.39 6.90
CA LEU A 36 -3.12 5.72 6.34
C LEU A 36 -1.63 5.99 6.13
N VAL A 37 -1.28 6.46 4.94
CA VAL A 37 0.09 6.87 4.56
C VAL A 37 0.05 8.27 3.96
N TYR A 38 1.00 9.12 4.33
CA TYR A 38 1.10 10.44 3.72
C TYR A 38 2.10 10.39 2.57
N LEU A 39 1.59 10.51 1.35
CA LEU A 39 2.40 10.56 0.14
C LEU A 39 2.56 12.02 -0.26
N ASN A 40 3.51 12.72 0.37
CA ASN A 40 3.87 14.13 0.12
C ASN A 40 2.71 15.14 0.10
N GLN A 41 1.60 14.81 0.76
CA GLN A 41 0.38 15.61 0.84
C GLN A 41 -0.09 15.70 2.30
N GLU A 42 -0.92 16.70 2.60
CA GLU A 42 -1.59 16.83 3.91
C GLU A 42 -2.75 15.86 4.08
N ILE A 43 -3.46 15.53 2.98
CA ILE A 43 -4.50 14.51 2.99
C ILE A 43 -3.81 13.15 2.85
N PRO A 44 -4.00 12.23 3.81
CA PRO A 44 -3.41 10.90 3.73
C PRO A 44 -4.09 10.06 2.65
N GLN A 45 -3.33 9.12 2.10
CA GLN A 45 -3.81 8.05 1.22
C GLN A 45 -4.05 6.79 2.05
N LEU A 46 -4.94 5.93 1.58
CA LEU A 46 -5.24 4.64 2.18
C LEU A 46 -4.46 3.54 1.47
N LEU A 47 -3.48 2.94 2.14
CA LEU A 47 -2.84 1.70 1.71
C LEU A 47 -3.67 0.52 2.22
N VAL A 48 -4.10 -0.35 1.31
CA VAL A 48 -4.83 -1.58 1.65
C VAL A 48 -4.03 -2.78 1.18
N GLU A 49 -3.91 -3.82 2.01
CA GLU A 49 -3.29 -5.10 1.68
C GLU A 49 -4.33 -6.21 1.79
N LYS A 50 -4.46 -7.03 0.74
CA LYS A 50 -5.22 -8.28 0.74
C LYS A 50 -4.27 -9.47 0.77
N PHE A 51 -4.54 -10.44 1.63
CA PHE A 51 -3.74 -11.65 1.80
C PHE A 51 -4.40 -12.81 1.07
N TYR A 52 -3.59 -13.64 0.42
CA TYR A 52 -4.02 -14.80 -0.35
C TYR A 52 -3.19 -16.01 0.09
N ASP A 53 -3.68 -16.73 1.10
CA ASP A 53 -2.93 -17.82 1.74
C ASP A 53 -2.63 -18.98 0.80
N ALA A 54 -3.51 -19.28 -0.15
CA ALA A 54 -3.30 -20.37 -1.12
C ALA A 54 -2.15 -20.07 -2.10
N GLN A 55 -1.91 -18.77 -2.36
CA GLN A 55 -0.85 -18.28 -3.25
C GLN A 55 0.40 -17.84 -2.48
N PHE A 56 0.36 -17.83 -1.14
CA PHE A 56 1.44 -17.39 -0.27
C PHE A 56 1.91 -15.95 -0.53
N ILE A 57 1.01 -15.09 -1.03
CA ILE A 57 1.29 -13.68 -1.34
C ILE A 57 0.28 -12.78 -0.66
N ALA A 58 0.60 -11.49 -0.62
CA ALA A 58 -0.35 -10.44 -0.41
C ALA A 58 -0.22 -9.41 -1.53
N VAL A 59 -1.28 -8.65 -1.75
CA VAL A 59 -1.32 -7.65 -2.80
C VAL A 59 -1.84 -6.35 -2.21
N ALA A 60 -1.15 -5.26 -2.51
CA ALA A 60 -1.42 -3.96 -1.98
C ALA A 60 -1.87 -2.97 -3.06
N LYS A 61 -2.75 -2.05 -2.66
CA LYS A 61 -3.26 -0.98 -3.49
C LYS A 61 -3.38 0.30 -2.69
N ILE A 62 -3.23 1.45 -3.34
CA ILE A 62 -3.30 2.76 -2.71
C ILE A 62 -4.52 3.51 -3.25
N PHE A 63 -5.28 4.09 -2.32
CA PHE A 63 -6.44 4.91 -2.63
C PHE A 63 -6.19 6.33 -2.16
N GLY A 64 -6.62 7.31 -2.95
CA GLY A 64 -6.65 8.71 -2.57
C GLY A 64 -8.07 9.21 -2.38
N TYR A 65 -8.18 10.50 -2.10
CA TYR A 65 -9.44 11.20 -1.94
C TYR A 65 -9.47 12.40 -2.89
N ASP A 66 -10.58 12.53 -3.62
CA ASP A 66 -10.86 13.69 -4.46
C ASP A 66 -11.76 14.67 -3.71
N PRO A 67 -11.27 15.85 -3.30
CA PRO A 67 -12.09 16.83 -2.59
C PRO A 67 -13.17 17.47 -3.48
N GLU A 68 -13.01 17.46 -4.81
CA GLU A 68 -14.00 18.07 -5.71
C GLU A 68 -15.26 17.21 -5.84
N THR A 69 -15.07 15.89 -5.91
CA THR A 69 -16.18 14.92 -6.00
C THR A 69 -16.55 14.31 -4.66
N GLN A 70 -15.74 14.52 -3.62
CA GLN A 70 -15.87 13.91 -2.29
C GLN A 70 -15.88 12.37 -2.35
N THR A 71 -15.08 11.79 -3.24
CA THR A 71 -15.02 10.33 -3.44
C THR A 71 -13.60 9.78 -3.35
N CYS A 72 -13.48 8.48 -3.11
CA CYS A 72 -12.19 7.79 -3.16
C CYS A 72 -11.74 7.56 -4.60
N ILE A 73 -10.45 7.79 -4.85
CA ILE A 73 -9.77 7.51 -6.12
C ILE A 73 -8.97 6.22 -5.98
N THR A 74 -9.14 5.28 -6.90
CA THR A 74 -8.32 4.06 -6.98
C THR A 74 -7.07 4.31 -7.81
N SER A 75 -5.89 3.90 -7.34
CA SER A 75 -4.70 3.82 -8.21
C SER A 75 -4.81 2.64 -9.17
N ASP A 76 -4.26 2.73 -10.37
CA ASP A 76 -4.12 1.56 -11.26
C ASP A 76 -2.97 0.63 -10.83
N ALA A 77 -2.02 1.16 -10.05
CA ALA A 77 -0.89 0.40 -9.56
C ALA A 77 -1.31 -0.63 -8.50
N VAL A 78 -0.75 -1.83 -8.63
CA VAL A 78 -0.92 -2.96 -7.74
C VAL A 78 0.46 -3.48 -7.37
N PHE A 79 0.70 -3.72 -6.08
CA PHE A 79 2.01 -4.13 -5.57
C PHE A 79 1.92 -5.50 -4.93
N GLN A 80 2.64 -6.47 -5.46
CA GLN A 80 2.75 -7.78 -4.84
C GLN A 80 3.75 -7.72 -3.68
N ILE A 81 3.36 -8.20 -2.51
CA ILE A 81 4.20 -8.32 -1.33
C ILE A 81 4.12 -9.75 -0.79
N ASP A 82 5.02 -10.12 0.11
CA ASP A 82 4.91 -11.41 0.76
C ASP A 82 3.81 -11.44 1.81
N ASN A 83 3.12 -12.57 1.91
CA ASN A 83 2.30 -12.85 3.09
C ASN A 83 3.25 -13.13 4.28
N PRO A 84 3.28 -12.26 5.32
CA PRO A 84 4.26 -12.38 6.40
C PRO A 84 4.20 -13.73 7.12
N SER A 85 3.01 -14.32 7.23
CA SER A 85 2.77 -15.59 7.91
C SER A 85 3.33 -16.80 7.15
N GLN A 86 3.56 -16.66 5.84
CA GLN A 86 3.89 -17.77 4.93
C GLN A 86 5.08 -17.48 4.01
N MET A 87 5.86 -16.45 4.32
CA MET A 87 7.00 -15.95 3.53
C MET A 87 7.99 -17.06 3.07
N LYS A 88 8.16 -18.10 3.89
CA LYS A 88 9.08 -19.23 3.60
C LYS A 88 8.52 -20.27 2.63
N LEU A 89 7.21 -20.26 2.40
CA LEU A 89 6.50 -21.23 1.58
C LEU A 89 6.20 -20.69 0.17
N SER A 90 6.36 -19.38 -0.05
CA SER A 90 6.09 -18.76 -1.33
C SER A 90 7.01 -19.31 -2.42
N PRO A 91 6.46 -19.83 -3.54
CA PRO A 91 7.26 -20.29 -4.68
C PRO A 91 7.76 -19.13 -5.55
N SER A 92 7.38 -17.87 -5.26
CA SER A 92 7.78 -16.70 -6.03
C SER A 92 9.29 -16.48 -5.98
N GLU A 93 9.90 -16.17 -7.14
CA GLU A 93 11.30 -15.80 -7.23
C GLU A 93 11.60 -14.43 -6.61
N THR A 94 10.59 -13.57 -6.47
CA THR A 94 10.71 -12.22 -5.90
C THR A 94 9.83 -12.04 -4.67
N TYR A 95 10.16 -11.05 -3.86
CA TYR A 95 9.30 -10.52 -2.81
C TYR A 95 9.33 -9.00 -2.76
N GLY A 96 8.16 -8.42 -2.54
CA GLY A 96 7.97 -6.99 -2.33
C GLY A 96 7.76 -6.64 -0.86
N TRP A 97 8.14 -5.42 -0.48
CA TRP A 97 7.79 -4.81 0.80
C TRP A 97 7.86 -3.29 0.74
N PHE A 98 7.14 -2.65 1.66
CA PHE A 98 7.07 -1.20 1.76
C PHE A 98 7.93 -0.64 2.89
N THR A 99 8.55 0.51 2.62
CA THR A 99 9.26 1.34 3.60
C THR A 99 8.61 2.71 3.67
N LEU A 100 8.04 3.07 4.82
CA LEU A 100 7.50 4.41 5.06
C LEU A 100 8.63 5.42 5.28
N LEU A 101 8.54 6.58 4.64
CA LEU A 101 9.50 7.67 4.82
C LEU A 101 9.04 8.62 5.93
N GLN A 102 10.00 9.20 6.65
CA GLN A 102 9.73 10.22 7.68
C GLN A 102 9.17 11.50 7.05
N ASP A 103 8.57 12.36 7.88
CA ASP A 103 8.08 13.69 7.50
C ASP A 103 7.09 13.69 6.32
N HIS A 104 6.29 12.63 6.19
CA HIS A 104 5.27 12.50 5.13
C HIS A 104 5.86 12.51 3.71
N LYS A 105 7.13 12.13 3.55
CA LYS A 105 7.85 12.15 2.26
C LYS A 105 7.46 11.02 1.31
N GLY A 106 6.51 10.17 1.68
CA GLY A 106 5.98 9.10 0.85
C GLY A 106 6.29 7.70 1.34
N LEU A 107 6.08 6.75 0.42
CA LEU A 107 6.22 5.32 0.64
C LEU A 107 7.16 4.78 -0.43
N VAL A 108 8.09 3.90 -0.06
CA VAL A 108 8.95 3.24 -1.04
C VAL A 108 8.58 1.78 -1.13
N TYR A 109 8.25 1.31 -2.33
CA TYR A 109 8.14 -0.10 -2.65
C TYR A 109 9.51 -0.62 -3.10
N THR A 110 9.91 -1.78 -2.57
CA THR A 110 11.13 -2.47 -3.03
C THR A 110 10.82 -3.91 -3.35
N GLU A 111 11.30 -4.36 -4.51
CA GLU A 111 11.24 -5.75 -4.92
C GLU A 111 12.65 -6.34 -4.87
N ASN A 112 12.77 -7.51 -4.26
CA ASN A 112 14.03 -8.22 -4.10
C ASN A 112 13.95 -9.61 -4.70
N ASN A 113 15.08 -10.11 -5.19
CA ASN A 113 15.23 -11.53 -5.49
C ASN A 113 15.21 -12.32 -4.17
N ARG A 114 14.36 -13.35 -4.09
CA ARG A 114 14.19 -14.15 -2.87
C ARG A 114 15.44 -14.94 -2.47
N SER A 115 16.20 -15.40 -3.46
CA SER A 115 17.37 -16.26 -3.23
C SER A 115 18.64 -15.48 -2.95
N THR A 116 18.86 -14.35 -3.63
CA THR A 116 20.08 -13.54 -3.49
C THR A 116 19.91 -12.35 -2.56
N HIS A 117 18.67 -11.95 -2.24
CA HIS A 117 18.32 -10.71 -1.56
C HIS A 117 18.79 -9.44 -2.28
N GLU A 118 19.15 -9.55 -3.57
CA GLU A 118 19.46 -8.39 -4.38
C GLU A 118 18.20 -7.59 -4.65
N ILE A 119 18.31 -6.27 -4.51
CA ILE A 119 17.22 -5.34 -4.82
C ILE A 119 17.12 -5.27 -6.35
N LEU A 120 15.97 -5.69 -6.88
CA LEU A 120 15.66 -5.66 -8.30
C LEU A 120 15.02 -4.34 -8.70
N LYS A 121 14.21 -3.77 -7.80
CA LYS A 121 13.41 -2.56 -8.05
C LYS A 121 13.26 -1.72 -6.79
N ILE A 122 13.30 -0.39 -6.94
CA ILE A 122 12.99 0.56 -5.88
C ILE A 122 12.11 1.66 -6.47
N GLU A 123 10.89 1.80 -5.97
CA GLU A 123 9.93 2.80 -6.44
C GLU A 123 9.50 3.71 -5.30
N LEU A 124 9.75 5.01 -5.46
CA LEU A 124 9.18 6.05 -4.63
C LEU A 124 7.74 6.31 -5.09
N LEU A 125 6.82 6.23 -4.13
CA LEU A 125 5.39 6.46 -4.30
C LEU A 125 5.03 7.81 -3.68
N THR A 126 4.55 8.71 -4.53
CA THR A 126 4.09 10.06 -4.21
C THR A 126 2.67 10.28 -4.72
N TRP A 127 1.98 11.31 -4.23
CA TRP A 127 0.65 11.69 -4.69
C TRP A 127 0.68 13.11 -5.25
N GLU A 128 0.25 13.25 -6.50
CA GLU A 128 0.21 14.53 -7.23
C GLU A 128 -1.03 14.53 -8.12
N ASP A 129 -1.73 15.66 -8.26
CA ASP A 129 -2.88 15.83 -9.17
C ASP A 129 -3.90 14.67 -9.15
N ASN A 130 -4.32 14.24 -7.95
CA ASN A 130 -5.29 13.15 -7.76
C ASN A 130 -4.86 11.78 -8.32
N GLN A 131 -3.56 11.54 -8.46
CA GLN A 131 -3.01 10.27 -8.94
C GLN A 131 -1.79 9.83 -8.15
N LEU A 132 -1.59 8.52 -8.10
CA LEU A 132 -0.38 7.91 -7.58
C LEU A 132 0.74 8.06 -8.61
N ILE A 133 1.83 8.71 -8.21
CA ILE A 133 3.06 8.78 -9.00
C ILE A 133 4.01 7.68 -8.53
N VAL A 134 4.40 6.82 -9.46
CA VAL A 134 5.35 5.74 -9.23
C VAL A 134 6.65 6.08 -9.93
N LYS A 135 7.71 6.35 -9.17
CA LYS A 135 9.01 6.76 -9.71
C LYS A 135 10.10 5.78 -9.28
N GLU A 136 10.75 5.14 -10.24
CA GLU A 136 11.94 4.34 -9.95
C GLU A 136 13.08 5.24 -9.45
N ILE A 137 13.74 4.82 -8.37
CA ILE A 137 14.87 5.53 -7.76
C ILE A 137 16.07 4.60 -7.59
N THR A 138 17.26 5.18 -7.49
CA THR A 138 18.48 4.41 -7.25
C THR A 138 18.59 3.95 -5.79
N LYS A 139 19.40 2.91 -5.56
CA LYS A 139 19.77 2.48 -4.21
C LYS A 139 20.44 3.59 -3.38
N MET A 140 21.20 4.47 -4.04
CA MET A 140 21.86 5.59 -3.37
C MET A 140 20.84 6.61 -2.86
N GLU A 141 19.88 6.99 -3.70
CA GLU A 141 18.76 7.86 -3.30
C GLU A 141 17.96 7.22 -2.16
N PHE A 142 17.57 5.95 -2.31
CA PHE A 142 16.83 5.24 -1.26
C PHE A 142 17.55 5.23 0.07
N ASN A 143 18.86 4.96 0.09
CA ASN A 143 19.64 4.92 1.32
C ASN A 143 19.74 6.30 2.00
N SER A 144 19.69 7.40 1.23
CA SER A 144 19.74 8.77 1.74
C SER A 144 18.42 9.24 2.37
N LEU A 145 17.29 8.62 2.01
CA LEU A 145 15.98 9.01 2.52
C LEU A 145 15.80 8.57 3.98
N PRO A 146 15.30 9.46 4.87
CA PRO A 146 15.01 9.12 6.26
C PRO A 146 13.78 8.19 6.34
N LYS A 147 13.91 7.08 7.05
CA LYS A 147 12.91 6.00 7.09
C LYS A 147 12.22 5.97 8.45
N GLU A 148 10.92 5.76 8.45
CA GLU A 148 10.20 5.43 9.67
C GLU A 148 10.64 4.04 10.17
N PRO A 149 10.68 3.82 11.50
CA PRO A 149 11.10 2.53 12.04
C PRO A 149 10.18 1.38 11.63
N LYS A 150 8.88 1.67 11.41
CA LYS A 150 7.89 0.64 11.09
C LYS A 150 6.68 1.19 10.34
N LEU A 151 6.22 0.43 9.35
CA LEU A 151 4.88 0.52 8.79
C LEU A 151 3.96 -0.42 9.58
N ILE A 152 2.98 0.10 10.31
CA ILE A 152 2.05 -0.71 11.13
C ILE A 152 0.69 -0.75 10.43
N MET A 153 0.29 -1.93 9.96
CA MET A 153 -1.03 -2.15 9.38
C MET A 153 -2.07 -2.41 10.48
N LEU A 154 -3.29 -1.92 10.28
CA LEU A 154 -4.45 -2.16 11.13
C LEU A 154 -5.32 -3.26 10.51
N GLY A 155 -6.01 -4.04 11.36
CA GLY A 155 -6.97 -5.01 10.87
C GLY A 155 -8.21 -4.32 10.30
N ILE A 156 -8.88 -4.92 9.32
CA ILE A 156 -10.11 -4.36 8.72
C ILE A 156 -11.23 -4.08 9.76
N ASN A 157 -11.21 -4.79 10.89
CA ASN A 157 -12.15 -4.60 11.99
C ASN A 157 -11.87 -3.33 12.82
N ASP A 158 -10.65 -2.79 12.73
CA ASP A 158 -10.24 -1.56 13.42
C ASP A 158 -10.60 -0.30 12.61
N ARG A 159 -11.31 -0.43 11.46
CA ARG A 159 -11.65 0.69 10.58
C ARG A 159 -12.45 1.82 11.23
N ARG A 160 -13.14 1.54 12.34
CA ARG A 160 -13.81 2.55 13.17
C ARG A 160 -12.85 3.62 13.72
N LEU A 161 -11.54 3.38 13.70
CA LEU A 161 -10.54 4.39 14.04
C LEU A 161 -10.45 5.52 12.99
N LEU A 162 -11.15 5.39 11.86
CA LEU A 162 -11.27 6.42 10.82
C LEU A 162 -12.49 7.34 11.03
N GLU A 163 -13.37 7.06 12.00
CA GLU A 163 -14.51 7.92 12.40
C GLU A 163 -14.09 8.97 13.44
#